data_AF-A0A1E9T5L9-F1
#
_entry.id   AF-A0A1E9T5L9-F1
#
_cell.length_a   1.000
_cell.length_b   1.000
_cell.length_c   1.000
_cell.angle_alpha   90.00
_cell.angle_beta   90.00
_cell.angle_gamma   90.00
#
_symmetry.space_group_name_H-M   'P 1'
#
loop_
_entity.id
_entity.type
_entity.pdbx_description
1 polymer ?
#
loop_
_entity_poly.entity_id
_entity_poly.type
_entity_poly.pdbx_seq_one_letter_code
_entity_poly.pdbx_strand_id
1 'polypeptide(L)'
;MVPRRSLLLTGGVILAGGLIATAPRIAATGLLGEDAAVTVSVEKLLARRERRVRENIDTRYLRIESLERINVGKGNEEQNLRLVGSLALTEAAQADLPAAAEALAQLSVYGSIQRLSVTYGGVDPFNDPQGVGQRANTPVAPLRVNDSATLDREQWLKLLNASAALGTNADYTQGIAMADELRLTAVIEEGEYADVVRRFRALGSLGTSEERVKQIQLYAQIAISKAVKVPSGAETKIAVSVAEPARVAVAADALDRAVTPAELNTLATFALTWNARQEYPAAGRDDALKLGFKSPSSKDEQAKEKLKEAIRRYLQEESGPLNAVSKREANVPGEVITGA
;
A
#
# COMPACT_ATOMS: atom_id res chain seq x y z
N MET A 1 19.58 72.35 -9.84
CA MET A 1 19.55 72.59 -8.38
C MET A 1 18.95 71.39 -7.70
N VAL A 2 19.71 70.78 -6.79
CA VAL A 2 19.23 69.82 -5.80
C VAL A 2 18.61 70.62 -4.63
N PRO A 3 17.66 70.05 -3.89
CA PRO A 3 17.74 70.19 -2.44
C PRO A 3 17.72 68.84 -1.72
N ARG A 4 18.81 68.60 -0.99
CA ARG A 4 18.94 67.69 0.15
C ARG A 4 18.39 68.42 1.37
N ARG A 5 17.61 67.74 2.21
CA ARG A 5 17.58 67.98 3.67
C ARG A 5 17.44 66.64 4.38
N SER A 6 18.51 66.26 5.05
CA SER A 6 18.57 65.20 6.05
C SER A 6 18.00 65.68 7.38
N LEU A 7 17.43 64.77 8.17
CA LEU A 7 17.55 64.80 9.63
C LEU A 7 17.46 63.37 10.19
N LEU A 8 18.58 62.91 10.76
CA LEU A 8 18.71 61.82 11.74
C LEU A 8 17.93 62.21 13.03
N LEU A 9 17.59 61.39 14.03
CA LEU A 9 18.27 60.33 14.80
C LEU A 9 17.24 59.99 15.92
N THR A 10 16.89 58.75 16.29
CA THR A 10 17.29 57.98 17.51
C THR A 10 16.17 56.91 17.73
N GLY A 11 16.37 55.66 18.20
CA GLY A 11 17.53 54.86 18.57
C GLY A 11 17.14 53.38 18.88
N GLY A 12 18.15 52.51 19.09
CA GLY A 12 18.11 51.22 19.84
C GLY A 12 17.30 50.03 19.26
N VAL A 13 17.84 49.08 18.48
CA VAL A 13 18.55 47.80 18.83
C VAL A 13 17.59 46.78 19.52
N ILE A 14 17.16 45.63 18.94
CA ILE A 14 17.84 44.31 18.83
C ILE A 14 16.99 43.30 17.96
N LEU A 15 17.68 42.48 17.11
CA LEU A 15 17.38 41.15 16.49
C LEU A 15 16.20 40.91 15.52
N ALA A 16 16.50 40.78 14.22
CA ALA A 16 16.16 39.61 13.35
C ALA A 16 16.62 39.87 11.90
N GLY A 17 17.69 39.22 11.46
CA GLY A 17 18.18 39.32 10.09
C GLY A 17 17.50 38.32 9.15
N GLY A 18 16.72 38.82 8.19
CA GLY A 18 16.59 38.24 6.85
C GLY A 18 15.43 37.29 6.57
N LEU A 19 14.20 37.80 6.55
CA LEU A 19 13.10 37.20 5.77
C LEU A 19 13.50 37.14 4.29
N ILE A 20 13.60 35.93 3.73
CA ILE A 20 13.31 35.72 2.31
C ILE A 20 11.79 35.78 2.17
N ALA A 21 11.32 36.81 1.51
CA ALA A 21 9.93 36.97 1.14
C ALA A 21 9.44 35.72 0.39
N THR A 22 8.36 35.16 0.92
CA THR A 22 7.52 34.16 0.27
C THR A 22 7.05 34.70 -1.08
N ALA A 23 7.63 34.18 -2.17
CA ALA A 23 7.04 34.35 -3.49
C ALA A 23 5.81 33.42 -3.59
N PRO A 24 4.61 33.93 -3.89
CA PRO A 24 3.42 33.12 -4.08
C PRO A 24 3.59 32.26 -5.35
N ARG A 25 3.17 30.99 -5.24
CA ARG A 25 3.01 30.06 -6.36
C ARG A 25 2.20 30.74 -7.45
N ILE A 26 2.84 31.02 -8.58
CA ILE A 26 2.18 31.49 -9.80
C ILE A 26 1.31 30.34 -10.33
N ALA A 27 0.03 30.44 -9.99
CA ALA A 27 -1.09 30.42 -10.92
C ALA A 27 -0.87 29.71 -12.27
N ALA A 28 -1.33 28.45 -12.35
CA ALA A 28 -1.88 27.89 -13.58
C ALA A 28 -3.37 28.28 -13.70
N THR A 29 -3.66 29.58 -13.64
CA THR A 29 -4.94 30.12 -14.11
C THR A 29 -4.73 30.60 -15.53
N GLY A 30 -5.07 29.76 -16.50
CA GLY A 30 -5.36 30.24 -17.85
C GLY A 30 -6.68 31.01 -17.79
N LEU A 31 -6.59 32.32 -17.57
CA LEU A 31 -7.71 33.23 -17.70
C LEU A 31 -7.22 34.42 -18.49
N LEU A 32 -7.50 34.39 -19.80
CA LEU A 32 -7.75 35.55 -20.64
C LEU A 32 -8.28 35.04 -21.99
N GLY A 33 -9.60 35.18 -22.18
CA GLY A 33 -10.29 34.93 -23.44
C GLY A 33 -11.65 34.27 -23.26
N GLU A 34 -12.66 35.11 -23.00
CA GLU A 34 -14.10 34.85 -23.18
C GLU A 34 -14.84 33.92 -22.19
N ASP A 35 -15.85 34.53 -21.57
CA ASP A 35 -17.05 33.94 -20.96
C ASP A 35 -17.46 32.55 -21.51
N ALA A 36 -16.89 31.49 -20.95
CA ALA A 36 -17.51 30.19 -20.79
C ALA A 36 -16.64 29.37 -19.84
N ALA A 37 -16.94 29.42 -18.55
CA ALA A 37 -16.47 28.44 -17.58
C ALA A 37 -17.10 27.08 -17.93
N VAL A 38 -16.54 26.40 -18.94
CA VAL A 38 -16.78 24.98 -19.17
C VAL A 38 -15.97 24.27 -18.10
N THR A 39 -16.62 23.91 -17.00
CA THR A 39 -16.16 22.84 -16.13
C THR A 39 -15.88 21.63 -17.02
N VAL A 40 -14.60 21.38 -17.33
CA VAL A 40 -14.24 20.24 -18.17
C VAL A 40 -14.63 19.00 -17.39
N SER A 41 -15.59 18.26 -17.93
CA SER A 41 -16.11 17.05 -17.32
C SER A 41 -14.94 16.09 -17.00
N VAL A 42 -14.98 15.47 -15.81
CA VAL A 42 -13.96 14.50 -15.36
C VAL A 42 -13.78 13.41 -16.42
N GLU A 43 -14.85 13.01 -17.09
CA GLU A 43 -14.81 12.04 -18.16
C GLU A 43 -13.88 12.46 -19.31
N LYS A 44 -14.00 13.70 -19.80
CA LYS A 44 -13.15 14.24 -20.87
C LYS A 44 -11.69 14.33 -20.44
N LEU A 45 -11.43 14.69 -19.17
CA LEU A 45 -10.07 14.71 -18.62
C LEU A 45 -9.46 13.31 -18.58
N LEU A 46 -10.22 12.31 -18.13
CA LEU A 46 -9.74 10.92 -18.08
C LEU A 46 -9.53 10.33 -19.47
N ALA A 47 -10.44 10.59 -20.42
CA ALA A 47 -10.28 10.16 -21.81
C ALA A 47 -9.01 10.77 -22.45
N ARG A 48 -8.71 12.05 -22.16
CA ARG A 48 -7.47 12.68 -22.61
C ARG A 48 -6.24 12.03 -21.97
N ARG A 49 -6.28 11.72 -20.68
CA ARG A 49 -5.18 11.02 -19.98
C ARG A 49 -4.95 9.64 -20.56
N GLU A 50 -6.02 8.87 -20.76
CA GLU A 50 -5.98 7.55 -21.38
C GLU A 50 -5.28 7.61 -22.75
N ARG A 51 -5.72 8.53 -23.61
CA ARG A 51 -5.12 8.73 -24.93
C ARG A 51 -3.62 9.04 -24.83
N ARG A 52 -3.22 9.95 -23.93
CA ARG A 52 -1.79 10.28 -23.75
C ARG A 52 -0.96 9.10 -23.25
N VAL A 53 -1.51 8.29 -22.35
CA VAL A 53 -0.85 7.05 -21.88
C VAL A 53 -0.63 6.11 -23.07
N ARG A 54 -1.65 5.87 -23.90
CA ARG A 54 -1.52 5.00 -25.08
C ARG A 54 -0.53 5.53 -26.13
N GLU A 55 -0.49 6.85 -26.34
CA GLU A 55 0.40 7.48 -27.33
C GLU A 55 1.87 7.55 -26.89
N ASN A 56 2.15 7.58 -25.58
CA ASN A 56 3.50 7.83 -25.03
C ASN A 56 4.08 6.63 -24.27
N ILE A 57 3.42 5.47 -24.27
CA ILE A 57 3.96 4.27 -23.63
C ILE A 57 5.19 3.75 -24.40
N ASP A 58 6.29 3.49 -23.68
CA ASP A 58 7.45 2.83 -24.27
C ASP A 58 7.17 1.32 -24.41
N THR A 59 6.66 0.95 -25.58
CA THR A 59 6.27 -0.43 -25.92
C THR A 59 7.43 -1.43 -25.92
N ARG A 60 8.68 -0.96 -25.89
CA ARG A 60 9.85 -1.83 -25.74
C ARG A 60 9.93 -2.43 -24.34
N TYR A 61 9.40 -1.72 -23.35
CA TYR A 61 9.50 -2.11 -21.94
C TYR A 61 8.13 -2.44 -21.34
N LEU A 62 7.08 -1.71 -21.73
CA LEU A 62 5.76 -1.80 -21.13
C LEU A 62 4.70 -2.17 -22.17
N ARG A 63 3.80 -3.09 -21.81
CA ARG A 63 2.63 -3.46 -22.60
C ARG A 63 1.36 -3.11 -21.83
N ILE A 64 0.42 -2.42 -22.47
CA ILE A 64 -0.91 -2.21 -21.89
C ILE A 64 -1.68 -3.52 -21.97
N GLU A 65 -2.05 -4.06 -20.82
CA GLU A 65 -2.92 -5.24 -20.72
C GLU A 65 -4.38 -4.82 -20.56
N SER A 66 -4.62 -3.84 -19.69
CA SER A 66 -5.91 -3.16 -19.54
C SER A 66 -5.68 -1.69 -19.22
N LEU A 67 -6.54 -0.83 -19.73
CA LEU A 67 -6.57 0.59 -19.38
C LEU A 67 -8.00 1.07 -19.57
N GLU A 68 -8.68 1.30 -18.46
CA GLU A 68 -10.12 1.50 -18.40
C GLU A 68 -10.49 2.63 -17.46
N ARG A 69 -11.65 3.22 -17.71
CA ARG A 69 -12.29 4.21 -16.84
C ARG A 69 -13.37 3.49 -16.06
N ILE A 70 -13.20 3.38 -14.74
CA ILE A 70 -14.15 2.68 -13.88
C ILE A 70 -14.77 3.64 -12.87
N ASN A 71 -16.02 3.37 -12.46
CA ASN A 71 -16.63 4.04 -11.32
C ASN A 71 -16.24 3.30 -10.04
N VAL A 72 -15.60 4.03 -9.13
CA VAL A 72 -15.19 3.50 -7.84
C VAL A 72 -16.25 3.92 -6.82
N GLY A 73 -17.13 2.98 -6.43
CA GLY A 73 -18.21 3.21 -5.46
C GLY A 73 -19.58 2.67 -5.91
N LYS A 74 -20.61 2.84 -5.07
CA LYS A 74 -21.98 2.36 -5.34
C LYS A 74 -22.82 3.26 -6.28
N GLY A 75 -22.21 4.28 -6.90
CA GLY A 75 -22.93 5.28 -7.70
C GLY A 75 -22.20 5.67 -8.97
N ASN A 76 -22.98 5.96 -10.02
CA ASN A 76 -22.52 6.38 -11.36
C ASN A 76 -22.30 7.89 -11.46
N GLU A 77 -21.69 8.47 -10.44
CA GLU A 77 -21.39 9.90 -10.43
C GLU A 77 -20.06 10.16 -11.11
N GLU A 78 -19.96 11.25 -11.87
CA GLU A 78 -18.75 11.57 -12.64
C GLU A 78 -17.51 11.75 -11.75
N GLN A 79 -17.72 12.19 -10.50
CA GLN A 79 -16.68 12.32 -9.48
C GLN A 79 -16.12 11.00 -8.96
N ASN A 80 -16.77 9.86 -9.26
CA ASN A 80 -16.32 8.52 -8.91
C ASN A 80 -15.52 7.85 -10.04
N LEU A 81 -15.46 8.47 -11.22
CA LEU A 81 -14.66 7.96 -12.32
C LEU A 81 -13.17 8.02 -11.98
N ARG A 82 -12.49 6.90 -12.21
CA ARG A 82 -11.04 6.75 -12.05
C ARG A 82 -10.48 6.07 -13.30
N LEU A 83 -9.31 6.51 -13.75
CA LEU A 83 -8.53 5.79 -14.76
C LEU A 83 -7.70 4.73 -14.05
N VAL A 84 -7.90 3.49 -14.44
CA VAL A 84 -7.24 2.32 -13.87
C VAL A 84 -6.55 1.56 -14.99
N GLY A 85 -5.35 1.05 -14.75
CA GLY A 85 -4.59 0.30 -15.73
C GLY A 85 -3.85 -0.91 -15.16
N SER A 86 -3.66 -1.92 -16.00
CA SER A 86 -2.72 -3.01 -15.81
C SER A 86 -1.69 -2.94 -16.94
N LEU A 87 -0.41 -2.82 -16.57
CA LEU A 87 0.71 -2.83 -17.51
C LEU A 87 1.56 -4.07 -17.25
N ALA A 88 1.88 -4.81 -18.30
CA ALA A 88 2.84 -5.90 -18.23
C ALA A 88 4.25 -5.41 -18.56
N LEU A 89 5.23 -5.88 -17.79
CA LEU A 89 6.64 -5.79 -18.16
C LEU A 89 6.93 -6.78 -19.29
N THR A 90 7.45 -6.26 -20.40
CA THR A 90 8.01 -7.09 -21.49
C THR A 90 9.22 -7.87 -21.02
N GLU A 91 9.66 -8.86 -21.81
CA GLU A 91 10.89 -9.61 -21.52
C GLU A 91 12.12 -8.70 -21.37
N ALA A 92 12.21 -7.64 -22.18
CA ALA A 92 13.29 -6.66 -22.08
C ALA A 92 13.25 -5.87 -20.76
N ALA A 93 12.06 -5.48 -20.30
CA ALA A 93 11.89 -4.81 -19.01
C ALA A 93 12.16 -5.73 -17.82
N GLN A 94 11.84 -7.01 -17.93
CA GLN A 94 12.14 -7.99 -16.88
C GLN A 94 13.65 -8.24 -16.77
N ALA A 95 14.39 -8.13 -17.88
CA ALA A 95 15.85 -8.18 -17.89
C ALA A 95 16.51 -6.87 -17.42
N ASP A 96 15.86 -5.72 -17.61
CA ASP A 96 16.35 -4.39 -17.24
C ASP A 96 15.29 -3.59 -16.46
N LEU A 97 15.18 -3.91 -15.15
CA LEU A 97 14.28 -3.20 -14.24
C LEU A 97 14.58 -1.68 -14.13
N PRO A 98 15.83 -1.20 -14.17
CA PRO A 98 16.13 0.23 -14.27
C PRO A 98 15.49 0.91 -15.48
N ALA A 99 15.52 0.29 -16.66
CA ALA A 99 14.85 0.82 -17.85
C ALA A 99 13.31 0.76 -17.73
N ALA A 100 12.77 -0.29 -17.13
CA ALA A 100 11.35 -0.40 -16.83
C ALA A 100 10.88 0.72 -15.88
N ALA A 101 11.64 1.01 -14.83
CA ALA A 101 11.35 2.08 -13.87
C ALA A 101 11.38 3.47 -14.53
N GLU A 102 12.33 3.70 -15.44
CA GLU A 102 12.39 4.92 -16.25
C GLU A 102 11.15 5.06 -17.14
N ALA A 103 10.75 3.99 -17.85
CA ALA A 103 9.55 4.00 -18.68
C ALA A 103 8.28 4.29 -17.87
N LEU A 104 8.16 3.71 -16.66
CA LEU A 104 7.03 3.97 -15.75
C LEU A 104 7.02 5.42 -15.23
N ALA A 105 8.17 5.94 -14.81
CA ALA A 105 8.29 7.32 -14.35
C ALA A 105 7.95 8.33 -15.46
N GLN A 106 8.38 8.07 -16.70
CA GLN A 106 8.01 8.89 -17.84
C GLN A 106 6.51 8.79 -18.14
N LEU A 107 5.93 7.59 -18.09
CA LEU A 107 4.49 7.39 -18.32
C LEU A 107 3.63 8.15 -17.30
N SER A 108 4.06 8.19 -16.04
CA SER A 108 3.45 8.93 -14.94
C SER A 108 3.30 10.43 -15.22
N VAL A 109 4.16 11.03 -16.06
CA VAL A 109 4.06 12.43 -16.50
C VAL A 109 2.85 12.67 -17.40
N TYR A 110 2.47 11.67 -18.21
CA TYR A 110 1.43 11.81 -19.24
C TYR A 110 0.01 11.54 -18.73
N GLY A 111 -0.11 10.73 -17.68
CA GLY A 111 -1.39 10.42 -17.06
C GLY A 111 -1.22 10.03 -15.60
N SER A 112 -1.85 10.78 -14.70
CA SER A 112 -2.12 10.29 -13.35
C SER A 112 -3.18 9.20 -13.44
N ILE A 113 -2.70 7.97 -13.66
CA ILE A 113 -3.45 6.74 -13.52
C ILE A 113 -3.65 6.57 -12.01
N GLN A 114 -4.90 6.66 -11.57
CA GLN A 114 -5.26 6.63 -10.15
C GLN A 114 -5.15 5.23 -9.53
N ARG A 115 -4.94 4.21 -10.36
CA ARG A 115 -4.60 2.87 -9.92
C ARG A 115 -3.92 2.12 -11.05
N LEU A 116 -2.66 1.80 -10.83
CA LEU A 116 -1.81 1.11 -11.77
C LEU A 116 -1.36 -0.22 -11.16
N SER A 117 -1.59 -1.32 -11.87
CA SER A 117 -0.96 -2.60 -11.58
C SER A 117 0.16 -2.83 -12.58
N VAL A 118 1.34 -3.19 -12.08
CA VAL A 118 2.47 -3.65 -12.89
C VAL A 118 2.57 -5.16 -12.72
N THR A 119 2.46 -5.89 -13.83
CA THR A 119 2.48 -7.36 -13.85
C THR A 119 3.71 -7.86 -14.62
N TYR A 120 4.10 -9.11 -14.36
CA TYR A 120 5.14 -9.80 -15.13
C TYR A 120 4.50 -10.62 -16.28
N GLY A 121 3.41 -10.10 -16.85
CA GLY A 121 2.58 -10.75 -17.87
C GLY A 121 1.12 -10.93 -17.41
N GLY A 122 0.19 -10.80 -18.35
CA GLY A 122 -1.24 -10.98 -18.08
C GLY A 122 -1.86 -9.87 -17.23
N VAL A 123 -3.15 -10.03 -16.93
CA VAL A 123 -3.99 -8.99 -16.33
C VAL A 123 -4.18 -9.23 -14.84
N ASP A 124 -4.00 -8.17 -14.02
CA ASP A 124 -4.38 -8.16 -12.61
C ASP A 124 -5.91 -8.06 -12.48
N PRO A 125 -6.59 -9.07 -11.90
CA PRO A 125 -8.05 -9.09 -11.78
C PRO A 125 -8.63 -7.88 -11.05
N PHE A 126 -7.86 -7.22 -10.18
CA PHE A 126 -8.31 -6.02 -9.46
C PHE A 126 -8.58 -4.83 -10.39
N ASN A 127 -7.89 -4.81 -11.52
CA ASN A 127 -8.00 -3.79 -12.56
C ASN A 127 -8.70 -4.31 -13.83
N ASP A 128 -9.21 -5.54 -13.79
CA ASP A 128 -10.06 -6.15 -14.81
C ASP A 128 -11.24 -6.89 -14.15
N PRO A 129 -12.17 -6.13 -13.54
CA PRO A 129 -13.33 -6.71 -12.87
C PRO A 129 -14.27 -7.42 -13.84
N GLN A 130 -14.21 -7.09 -15.14
CA GLN A 130 -15.02 -7.72 -16.18
C GLN A 130 -14.43 -9.06 -16.67
N GLY A 131 -13.18 -9.37 -16.29
CA GLY A 131 -12.53 -10.63 -16.60
C GLY A 131 -12.28 -10.85 -18.09
N VAL A 132 -12.05 -9.76 -18.83
CA VAL A 132 -11.84 -9.81 -20.29
C VAL A 132 -10.39 -10.20 -20.63
N GLY A 133 -9.49 -9.97 -19.68
CA GLY A 133 -8.05 -10.24 -19.76
C GLY A 133 -7.65 -11.68 -19.50
N GLN A 134 -6.60 -12.15 -20.18
CA GLN A 134 -6.01 -13.45 -19.87
C GLN A 134 -5.08 -13.34 -18.64
N ARG A 135 -5.41 -14.11 -17.60
CA ARG A 135 -4.53 -14.27 -16.42
C ARG A 135 -3.35 -15.16 -16.82
N ALA A 136 -2.14 -14.61 -16.77
CA ALA A 136 -0.93 -15.40 -16.95
C ALA A 136 -0.43 -15.90 -15.58
N ASN A 137 0.07 -17.14 -15.54
CA ASN A 137 0.86 -17.60 -14.40
C ASN A 137 2.19 -16.86 -14.42
N THR A 138 2.27 -15.80 -13.64
CA THR A 138 3.45 -14.94 -13.57
C THR A 138 4.40 -15.39 -12.47
N PRO A 139 5.72 -15.23 -12.67
CA PRO A 139 6.72 -15.58 -11.67
C PRO A 139 6.73 -14.61 -10.47
N VAL A 140 6.06 -13.46 -10.59
CA VAL A 140 6.03 -12.39 -9.60
C VAL A 140 4.61 -11.87 -9.48
N ALA A 141 4.16 -11.70 -8.24
CA ALA A 141 2.85 -11.16 -7.93
C ALA A 141 2.67 -9.72 -8.50
N PRO A 142 1.44 -9.33 -8.90
CA PRO A 142 1.18 -7.96 -9.36
C PRO A 142 1.57 -6.90 -8.32
N LEU A 143 2.25 -5.85 -8.77
CA LEU A 143 2.54 -4.66 -7.97
C LEU A 143 1.48 -3.58 -8.23
N ARG A 144 0.66 -3.29 -7.21
CA ARG A 144 -0.42 -2.29 -7.26
C ARG A 144 0.03 -0.96 -6.68
N VAL A 145 -0.24 0.13 -7.38
CA VAL A 145 0.11 1.50 -6.97
C VAL A 145 -1.07 2.44 -7.25
N ASN A 146 -1.59 3.11 -6.22
CA ASN A 146 -2.72 4.03 -6.37
C ASN A 146 -2.26 5.42 -6.88
N ASP A 147 -1.17 5.97 -6.34
CA ASP A 147 -0.68 7.29 -6.76
C ASP A 147 0.59 7.19 -7.61
N SER A 148 0.52 6.44 -8.71
CA SER A 148 1.66 6.19 -9.61
C SER A 148 2.36 7.46 -10.12
N ALA A 149 1.64 8.57 -10.22
CA ALA A 149 2.14 9.84 -10.71
C ALA A 149 3.13 10.55 -9.77
N THR A 150 3.15 10.19 -8.48
CA THR A 150 4.05 10.81 -7.50
C THR A 150 5.38 10.08 -7.39
N LEU A 151 5.51 8.93 -8.04
CA LEU A 151 6.70 8.09 -8.00
C LEU A 151 7.74 8.55 -9.02
N ASP A 152 8.94 8.85 -8.55
CA ASP A 152 10.09 9.03 -9.41
C ASP A 152 10.69 7.67 -9.85
N ARG A 153 11.70 7.74 -10.73
CA ARG A 153 12.39 6.56 -11.25
C ARG A 153 13.02 5.70 -10.13
N GLU A 154 13.63 6.31 -9.12
CA GLU A 154 14.32 5.58 -8.06
C GLU A 154 13.30 4.84 -7.18
N GLN A 155 12.19 5.49 -6.85
CA GLN A 155 11.09 4.91 -6.10
C GLN A 155 10.44 3.75 -6.87
N TRP A 156 10.21 3.90 -8.17
CA TRP A 156 9.75 2.81 -9.03
C TRP A 156 10.72 1.63 -9.03
N LEU A 157 12.02 1.89 -9.19
CA LEU A 157 13.03 0.83 -9.20
C LEU A 157 13.08 0.07 -7.87
N LYS A 158 12.99 0.77 -6.74
CA LYS A 158 12.92 0.14 -5.41
C LYS A 158 11.70 -0.76 -5.26
N LEU A 159 10.52 -0.28 -5.64
CA LEU A 159 9.28 -1.08 -5.58
C LEU A 159 9.35 -2.31 -6.50
N LEU A 160 9.84 -2.15 -7.74
CA LEU A 160 9.96 -3.26 -8.70
C LEU A 160 10.94 -4.32 -8.20
N ASN A 161 12.11 -3.91 -7.71
CA ASN A 161 13.11 -4.82 -7.16
C ASN A 161 12.60 -5.58 -5.94
N ALA A 162 11.94 -4.88 -5.02
CA ALA A 162 11.37 -5.51 -3.83
C ALA A 162 10.23 -6.46 -4.20
N SER A 163 9.31 -6.07 -5.09
CA SER A 163 8.23 -6.94 -5.55
C SER A 163 8.78 -8.19 -6.25
N ALA A 164 9.81 -8.05 -7.09
CA ALA A 164 10.49 -9.18 -7.74
C ALA A 164 11.11 -10.14 -6.73
N ALA A 165 11.75 -9.62 -5.67
CA ALA A 165 12.35 -10.44 -4.62
C ALA A 165 11.31 -11.22 -3.79
N LEU A 166 10.09 -10.70 -3.66
CA LEU A 166 9.00 -11.41 -2.99
C LEU A 166 8.45 -12.59 -3.82
N GLY A 167 8.59 -12.53 -5.16
CA GLY A 167 8.15 -13.56 -6.08
C GLY A 167 6.65 -13.86 -5.94
N THR A 168 6.31 -15.14 -5.80
CA THR A 168 4.94 -15.63 -5.62
C THR A 168 4.56 -15.85 -4.15
N ASN A 169 5.37 -15.39 -3.20
CA ASN A 169 5.04 -15.53 -1.77
C ASN A 169 3.86 -14.63 -1.35
N ALA A 170 3.52 -13.61 -2.14
CA ALA A 170 2.31 -12.82 -2.01
C ALA A 170 1.39 -13.05 -3.23
N ASP A 171 0.09 -12.82 -3.06
CA ASP A 171 -0.87 -12.84 -4.19
C ASP A 171 -0.84 -11.51 -4.94
N TYR A 172 -0.53 -10.42 -4.25
CA TYR A 172 -0.15 -9.14 -4.82
C TYR A 172 0.70 -8.33 -3.84
N THR A 173 1.34 -7.29 -4.33
CA THR A 173 2.04 -6.30 -3.52
C THR A 173 1.44 -4.92 -3.75
N GLN A 174 1.49 -4.04 -2.75
CA GLN A 174 0.96 -2.69 -2.84
C GLN A 174 2.06 -1.68 -2.46
N GLY A 175 2.47 -0.87 -3.43
CA GLY A 175 3.46 0.18 -3.26
C GLY A 175 2.81 1.52 -2.91
N ILE A 176 3.35 2.19 -1.90
CA ILE A 176 2.92 3.53 -1.47
C ILE A 176 4.16 4.38 -1.18
N ALA A 177 4.27 5.53 -1.85
CA ALA A 177 5.21 6.56 -1.43
C ALA A 177 4.53 7.54 -0.46
N MET A 178 5.17 7.77 0.67
CA MET A 178 4.86 8.82 1.62
C MET A 178 5.95 9.91 1.53
N ALA A 179 5.80 10.99 2.29
CA ALA A 179 6.73 12.13 2.24
C ALA A 179 8.18 11.74 2.58
N ASP A 180 8.37 10.77 3.47
CA ASP A 180 9.66 10.35 4.04
C ASP A 180 9.90 8.82 3.98
N GLU A 181 8.92 8.05 3.52
CA GLU A 181 8.93 6.58 3.57
C GLU A 181 8.41 6.00 2.25
N LEU A 182 9.09 5.00 1.71
CA LEU A 182 8.56 4.15 0.65
C LEU A 182 8.13 2.81 1.27
N ARG A 183 6.85 2.46 1.11
CA ARG A 183 6.25 1.27 1.71
C ARG A 183 5.83 0.27 0.64
N LEU A 184 6.03 -1.00 0.95
CA LEU A 184 5.47 -2.11 0.19
C LEU A 184 4.70 -3.03 1.12
N THR A 185 3.43 -3.29 0.82
CA THR A 185 2.63 -4.28 1.53
C THR A 185 2.51 -5.53 0.68
N ALA A 186 2.98 -6.67 1.18
CA ALA A 186 2.81 -7.98 0.58
C ALA A 186 1.57 -8.66 1.16
N VAL A 187 0.60 -9.03 0.32
CA VAL A 187 -0.70 -9.52 0.77
C VAL A 187 -0.95 -10.94 0.26
N ILE A 188 -1.37 -11.82 1.16
CA ILE A 188 -1.87 -13.17 0.88
C ILE A 188 -3.38 -13.17 1.15
N GLU A 189 -4.18 -13.36 0.12
CA GLU A 189 -5.65 -13.33 0.16
C GLU A 189 -6.28 -14.71 0.03
N GLU A 190 -5.56 -15.68 -0.56
CA GLU A 190 -6.08 -17.01 -0.81
C GLU A 190 -5.05 -18.12 -0.52
N GLY A 191 -5.55 -19.33 -0.26
CA GLY A 191 -4.74 -20.51 -0.02
C GLY A 191 -5.24 -21.35 1.15
N GLU A 192 -4.72 -22.57 1.25
CA GLU A 192 -4.93 -23.41 2.43
C GLU A 192 -4.08 -22.91 3.59
N TYR A 193 -4.52 -23.17 4.83
CA TYR A 193 -3.88 -22.64 6.04
C TYR A 193 -2.36 -22.90 6.08
N ALA A 194 -1.93 -24.13 5.81
CA ALA A 194 -0.52 -24.51 5.86
C ALA A 194 0.33 -23.72 4.83
N ASP A 195 -0.22 -23.51 3.62
CA ASP A 195 0.47 -22.75 2.58
C ASP A 195 0.50 -21.26 2.90
N VAL A 196 -0.60 -20.69 3.40
CA VAL A 196 -0.69 -19.30 3.82
C VAL A 196 0.35 -19.01 4.91
N VAL A 197 0.43 -19.84 5.96
CA VAL A 197 1.40 -19.64 7.05
C VAL A 197 2.84 -19.80 6.54
N ARG A 198 3.10 -20.79 5.67
CA ARG A 198 4.42 -20.99 5.04
C ARG A 198 4.86 -19.77 4.23
N ARG A 199 4.00 -19.27 3.35
CA ARG A 199 4.23 -18.07 2.52
C ARG A 199 4.42 -16.84 3.39
N PHE A 200 3.57 -16.65 4.40
CA PHE A 200 3.68 -15.54 5.33
C PHE A 200 5.03 -15.53 6.05
N ARG A 201 5.47 -16.66 6.61
CA ARG A 201 6.81 -16.77 7.23
C ARG A 201 7.95 -16.43 6.27
N ALA A 202 7.86 -16.87 5.01
CA ALA A 202 8.86 -16.56 3.99
C ALA A 202 9.00 -15.05 3.74
N LEU A 203 7.91 -14.27 3.81
CA LEU A 203 7.98 -12.80 3.68
C LEU A 203 8.86 -12.16 4.77
N GLY A 204 8.83 -12.70 5.99
CA GLY A 204 9.67 -12.22 7.11
C GLY A 204 11.15 -12.47 6.87
N SER A 205 11.50 -13.65 6.38
CA SER A 205 12.88 -14.01 6.03
C SER A 205 13.40 -13.19 4.85
N LEU A 206 12.58 -12.95 3.83
CA LEU A 206 12.97 -12.15 2.67
C LEU A 206 13.23 -10.70 3.07
N GLY A 207 12.31 -10.08 3.82
CA GLY A 207 12.50 -8.70 4.26
C GLY A 207 13.70 -8.47 5.19
N THR A 208 14.20 -9.52 5.86
CA THR A 208 15.39 -9.43 6.74
C THR A 208 16.70 -9.83 6.06
N SER A 209 16.67 -10.57 4.95
CA SER A 209 17.87 -11.06 4.25
C SER A 209 18.11 -10.40 2.90
N GLU A 210 17.07 -9.95 2.20
CA GLU A 210 17.18 -9.38 0.85
C GLU A 210 17.42 -7.87 0.86
N GLU A 211 18.60 -7.47 0.38
CA GLU A 211 19.02 -6.07 0.33
C GLU A 211 18.06 -5.19 -0.49
N ARG A 212 17.50 -5.76 -1.57
CA ARG A 212 16.50 -5.09 -2.41
C ARG A 212 15.22 -4.75 -1.65
N VAL A 213 14.87 -5.55 -0.64
CA VAL A 213 13.65 -5.36 0.16
C VAL A 213 13.93 -4.46 1.36
N LYS A 214 15.13 -4.51 1.96
CA LYS A 214 15.54 -3.65 3.08
C LYS A 214 15.54 -2.15 2.77
N GLN A 215 15.65 -1.80 1.50
CA GLN A 215 15.62 -0.40 1.04
C GLN A 215 14.25 0.27 1.17
N ILE A 216 13.20 -0.50 1.51
CA ILE A 216 11.84 -0.01 1.69
C ILE A 216 11.20 -0.64 2.93
N GLN A 217 10.13 -0.03 3.43
CA GLN A 217 9.40 -0.60 4.55
C GLN A 217 8.45 -1.71 4.07
N LEU A 218 8.78 -2.97 4.35
CA LEU A 218 7.94 -4.12 4.01
C LEU A 218 6.90 -4.39 5.12
N TYR A 219 5.63 -4.38 4.73
CA TYR A 219 4.50 -4.87 5.52
C TYR A 219 4.08 -6.24 4.99
N ALA A 220 3.81 -7.19 5.89
CA ALA A 220 3.29 -8.50 5.53
C ALA A 220 1.86 -8.66 6.02
N GLN A 221 0.97 -9.14 5.15
CA GLN A 221 -0.44 -9.26 5.45
C GLN A 221 -1.04 -10.58 4.96
N ILE A 222 -1.86 -11.19 5.81
CA ILE A 222 -2.84 -12.22 5.47
C ILE A 222 -4.22 -11.56 5.53
N ALA A 223 -5.02 -11.68 4.47
CA ALA A 223 -6.34 -11.06 4.37
C ALA A 223 -7.36 -12.01 3.69
N ILE A 224 -7.55 -13.20 4.26
CA ILE A 224 -8.39 -14.21 3.64
C ILE A 224 -9.87 -13.86 3.81
N SER A 225 -10.54 -13.57 2.69
CA SER A 225 -11.95 -13.20 2.65
C SER A 225 -12.90 -14.40 2.79
N LYS A 226 -12.47 -15.57 2.32
CA LYS A 226 -13.14 -16.87 2.44
C LYS A 226 -12.68 -17.58 3.72
N ALA A 227 -13.55 -18.39 4.31
CA ALA A 227 -13.14 -19.17 5.48
C ALA A 227 -12.16 -20.26 5.05
N VAL A 228 -11.13 -20.49 5.87
CA VAL A 228 -10.16 -21.57 5.68
C VAL A 228 -10.23 -22.54 6.84
N LYS A 229 -10.00 -23.82 6.55
CA LYS A 229 -9.94 -24.86 7.57
C LYS A 229 -8.62 -24.75 8.33
N VAL A 230 -8.69 -24.57 9.64
CA VAL A 230 -7.52 -24.44 10.53
C VAL A 230 -7.30 -25.71 11.37
N PRO A 231 -6.15 -25.87 12.05
CA PRO A 231 -5.81 -27.09 12.80
C PRO A 231 -6.83 -27.51 13.88
N SER A 232 -7.55 -26.56 14.50
CA SER A 232 -8.65 -26.87 15.44
C SER A 232 -9.86 -27.56 14.79
N GLY A 233 -9.90 -27.65 13.46
CA GLY A 233 -11.02 -28.13 12.67
C GLY A 233 -12.03 -27.05 12.30
N ALA A 234 -11.87 -25.82 12.80
CA ALA A 234 -12.75 -24.70 12.48
C ALA A 234 -12.58 -24.21 11.04
N GLU A 235 -13.65 -23.64 10.48
CA GLU A 235 -13.58 -22.79 9.29
C GLU A 235 -13.63 -21.33 9.71
N THR A 236 -12.52 -20.61 9.53
CA THR A 236 -12.37 -19.24 10.03
C THR A 236 -11.78 -18.32 8.97
N LYS A 237 -12.16 -17.05 9.01
CA LYS A 237 -11.47 -16.00 8.25
C LYS A 237 -10.25 -15.54 9.02
N ILE A 238 -9.13 -15.36 8.34
CA ILE A 238 -7.85 -14.97 8.96
C ILE A 238 -7.43 -13.62 8.41
N ALA A 239 -7.21 -12.68 9.33
CA ALA A 239 -6.59 -11.39 9.05
C ALA A 239 -5.36 -11.22 9.95
N VAL A 240 -4.17 -11.14 9.36
CA VAL A 240 -2.91 -10.87 10.08
C VAL A 240 -2.21 -9.73 9.38
N SER A 241 -1.78 -8.70 10.10
CA SER A 241 -1.02 -7.58 9.54
C SER A 241 0.17 -7.28 10.41
N VAL A 242 1.35 -7.24 9.82
CA VAL A 242 2.62 -7.00 10.51
C VAL A 242 3.42 -5.92 9.79
N ALA A 243 3.85 -4.90 10.53
CA ALA A 243 4.56 -3.74 9.97
C ALA A 243 6.06 -3.97 9.71
N GLU A 244 6.66 -4.97 10.35
CA GLU A 244 8.09 -5.27 10.22
C GLU A 244 8.35 -6.75 9.92
N PRO A 245 9.22 -7.05 8.94
CA PRO A 245 9.53 -8.44 8.57
C PRO A 245 10.07 -9.28 9.72
N ALA A 246 10.84 -8.67 10.63
CA ALA A 246 11.41 -9.35 11.80
C ALA A 246 10.35 -9.91 12.77
N ARG A 247 9.13 -9.34 12.77
CA ARG A 247 8.03 -9.76 13.65
C ARG A 247 7.13 -10.84 13.04
N VAL A 248 7.31 -11.13 11.75
CA VAL A 248 6.45 -12.07 11.00
C VAL A 248 6.49 -13.47 11.60
N ALA A 249 7.67 -13.96 12.00
CA ALA A 249 7.79 -15.29 12.62
C ALA A 249 6.97 -15.39 13.91
N VAL A 250 7.10 -14.39 14.80
CA VAL A 250 6.38 -14.35 16.07
C VAL A 250 4.87 -14.21 15.85
N ALA A 251 4.45 -13.41 14.86
CA ALA A 251 3.04 -13.27 14.50
C ALA A 251 2.45 -14.58 13.93
N ALA A 252 3.23 -15.30 13.13
CA ALA A 252 2.85 -16.61 12.60
C ALA A 252 2.72 -17.65 13.73
N ASP A 253 3.65 -17.67 14.69
CA ASP A 253 3.57 -18.54 15.87
C ASP A 253 2.35 -18.21 16.74
N ALA A 254 2.03 -16.92 16.90
CA ALA A 254 0.84 -16.49 17.61
C ALA A 254 -0.46 -16.91 16.89
N LEU A 255 -0.48 -16.85 15.56
CA LEU A 255 -1.58 -17.39 14.75
C LEU A 255 -1.71 -18.90 14.98
N ASP A 256 -0.62 -19.67 14.86
CA ASP A 256 -0.64 -21.13 15.07
C ASP A 256 -1.17 -21.51 16.47
N ARG A 257 -0.71 -20.81 17.52
CA ARG A 257 -1.20 -20.99 18.89
C ARG A 257 -2.68 -20.65 19.05
N ALA A 258 -3.18 -19.69 18.28
CA ALA A 258 -4.55 -19.24 18.34
C ALA A 258 -5.53 -20.23 17.69
N VAL A 259 -5.10 -20.93 16.64
CA VAL A 259 -6.01 -21.76 15.82
C VAL A 259 -5.83 -23.27 16.01
N THR A 260 -4.99 -23.67 16.96
CA THR A 260 -4.76 -25.09 17.34
C THR A 260 -5.75 -25.62 18.39
N PRO A 261 -6.13 -24.87 19.45
CA PRO A 261 -6.97 -25.41 20.52
C PRO A 261 -8.32 -25.94 20.01
N ALA A 262 -8.68 -27.16 20.40
CA ALA A 262 -9.90 -27.82 19.96
C ALA A 262 -11.17 -27.11 20.47
N GLU A 263 -11.08 -26.38 21.59
CA GLU A 263 -12.19 -25.55 22.10
C GLU A 263 -12.58 -24.43 21.14
N LEU A 264 -11.74 -24.12 20.15
CA LEU A 264 -11.98 -23.14 19.09
C LEU A 264 -12.39 -23.76 17.75
N ASN A 265 -12.87 -25.00 17.72
CA ASN A 265 -13.43 -25.64 16.52
C ASN A 265 -14.62 -24.88 15.88
N THR A 266 -15.18 -23.89 16.60
CA THR A 266 -16.23 -22.98 16.13
C THR A 266 -15.74 -21.53 16.05
N LEU A 267 -14.47 -21.29 15.73
CA LEU A 267 -13.97 -19.93 15.46
C LEU A 267 -14.45 -19.46 14.07
N ALA A 268 -15.06 -18.27 13.97
CA ALA A 268 -15.48 -17.66 12.70
C ALA A 268 -14.43 -16.71 12.12
N THR A 269 -13.71 -16.00 12.99
CA THR A 269 -12.74 -15.00 12.57
C THR A 269 -11.61 -14.90 13.57
N PHE A 270 -10.38 -14.90 13.05
CA PHE A 270 -9.18 -14.49 13.75
C PHE A 270 -8.64 -13.20 13.13
N ALA A 271 -8.28 -12.24 13.98
CA ALA A 271 -7.64 -11.00 13.57
C ALA A 271 -6.45 -10.66 14.47
N LEU A 272 -5.29 -10.41 13.87
CA LEU A 272 -4.08 -9.92 14.54
C LEU A 272 -3.54 -8.72 13.75
N THR A 273 -3.35 -7.60 14.41
CA THR A 273 -2.65 -6.43 13.84
C THR A 273 -1.51 -6.09 14.76
N TRP A 274 -0.30 -6.09 14.22
CA TRP A 274 0.90 -5.79 14.95
C TRP A 274 1.73 -4.75 14.20
N ASN A 275 1.58 -3.51 14.65
CA ASN A 275 2.24 -2.35 14.07
C ASN A 275 3.46 -1.90 14.89
N ALA A 276 3.98 -2.76 15.77
CA ALA A 276 5.09 -2.36 16.63
C ALA A 276 6.40 -2.30 15.86
N ARG A 277 7.16 -1.22 16.02
CA ARG A 277 8.43 -1.00 15.32
C ARG A 277 9.65 -1.17 16.23
N GLN A 278 10.77 -1.67 15.69
CA GLN A 278 12.02 -1.85 16.42
C GLN A 278 12.81 -0.54 16.57
N GLU A 279 12.80 0.32 15.53
CA GLU A 279 13.38 1.66 15.57
C GLU A 279 12.36 2.70 15.12
N TYR A 280 12.17 3.71 15.96
CA TYR A 280 11.34 4.87 15.64
C TYR A 280 12.16 5.93 14.92
N PRO A 281 11.77 6.38 13.71
CA PRO A 281 11.98 7.78 13.39
C PRO A 281 11.20 8.60 14.43
N ALA A 282 11.73 9.74 14.86
CA ALA A 282 11.24 10.62 15.94
C ALA A 282 9.84 11.27 15.68
N ALA A 283 8.88 10.51 15.17
CA ALA A 283 7.64 10.96 14.55
C ALA A 283 6.39 10.82 15.45
N GLY A 284 6.54 10.40 16.72
CA GLY A 284 5.44 10.36 17.69
C GLY A 284 4.24 9.47 17.28
N ARG A 285 4.48 8.40 16.53
CA ARG A 285 3.45 7.38 16.23
C ARG A 285 3.43 6.36 17.38
N ASP A 286 2.25 5.87 17.75
CA ASP A 286 2.11 4.84 18.78
C ASP A 286 2.08 3.44 18.15
N ASP A 287 2.79 2.48 18.75
CA ASP A 287 2.67 1.07 18.40
C ASP A 287 1.26 0.55 18.71
N ALA A 288 0.70 -0.24 17.80
CA ALA A 288 -0.62 -0.84 17.99
C ALA A 288 -0.52 -2.36 17.90
N LEU A 289 -0.96 -3.04 18.96
CA LEU A 289 -1.25 -4.47 18.97
C LEU A 289 -2.76 -4.68 19.17
N LYS A 290 -3.44 -5.23 18.16
CA LYS A 290 -4.85 -5.60 18.21
C LYS A 290 -5.00 -7.10 17.99
N LEU A 291 -5.74 -7.75 18.87
CA LEU A 291 -6.12 -9.16 18.76
C LEU A 291 -7.64 -9.28 18.83
N GLY A 292 -8.22 -9.98 17.87
CA GLY A 292 -9.66 -10.14 17.71
C GLY A 292 -10.03 -11.60 17.40
N PHE A 293 -11.08 -12.07 18.07
CA PHE A 293 -11.64 -13.41 17.88
C PHE A 293 -13.16 -13.28 17.79
N LYS A 294 -13.76 -13.81 16.72
CA LYS A 294 -15.21 -13.92 16.58
C LYS A 294 -15.56 -15.39 16.42
N SER A 295 -16.56 -15.87 17.14
CA SER A 295 -17.16 -17.19 16.95
C SER A 295 -18.56 -17.00 16.35
N PRO A 296 -19.09 -17.90 15.51
CA PRO A 296 -20.47 -17.84 15.03
C PRO A 296 -21.48 -17.98 16.17
N SER A 297 -21.08 -18.56 17.30
CA SER A 297 -21.99 -18.94 18.38
C SER A 297 -21.25 -19.13 19.72
N SER A 298 -20.83 -18.09 20.44
CA SER A 298 -20.21 -18.35 21.77
C SER A 298 -21.13 -18.02 22.94
N LYS A 299 -21.36 -19.05 23.74
CA LYS A 299 -21.69 -18.97 25.17
C LYS A 299 -20.45 -18.91 26.08
N ASP A 300 -19.22 -18.98 25.56
CA ASP A 300 -17.99 -19.01 26.37
C ASP A 300 -17.00 -17.89 25.99
N GLU A 301 -17.32 -16.66 26.42
CA GLU A 301 -16.43 -15.49 26.29
C GLU A 301 -15.19 -15.61 27.20
N GLN A 302 -15.26 -16.40 28.27
CA GLN A 302 -14.17 -16.50 29.22
C GLN A 302 -12.97 -17.27 28.63
N ALA A 303 -13.21 -18.35 27.88
CA ALA A 303 -12.16 -19.07 27.15
C ALA A 303 -11.45 -18.17 26.12
N LYS A 304 -12.21 -17.34 25.39
CA LYS A 304 -11.64 -16.39 24.42
C LYS A 304 -10.78 -15.33 25.09
N GLU A 305 -11.23 -14.76 26.21
CA GLU A 305 -10.44 -13.76 26.94
C GLU A 305 -9.16 -14.35 27.52
N LYS A 306 -9.20 -15.57 28.08
CA LYS A 306 -8.00 -16.28 28.53
C LYS A 306 -7.00 -16.51 27.38
N LEU A 307 -7.48 -16.91 26.21
CA LEU A 307 -6.61 -17.10 25.04
C LEU A 307 -6.05 -15.77 24.54
N LYS A 308 -6.86 -14.71 24.48
CA LYS A 308 -6.38 -13.35 24.15
C LYS A 308 -5.27 -12.94 25.10
N GLU A 309 -5.44 -13.17 26.40
CA GLU A 309 -4.42 -12.86 27.41
C GLU A 309 -3.16 -13.71 27.22
N ALA A 310 -3.29 -15.01 26.99
CA ALA A 310 -2.16 -15.91 26.73
C ALA A 310 -1.36 -15.50 25.48
N ILE A 311 -2.04 -15.16 24.38
CA ILE A 311 -1.38 -14.70 23.15
C ILE A 311 -0.73 -13.34 23.36
N ARG A 312 -1.39 -12.41 24.07
CA ARG A 312 -0.75 -11.12 24.43
C ARG A 312 0.51 -11.33 25.24
N ARG A 313 0.47 -12.19 26.26
CA ARG A 313 1.62 -12.52 27.09
C ARG A 313 2.74 -13.12 26.24
N TYR A 314 2.43 -14.10 25.38
CA TYR A 314 3.40 -14.68 24.46
C TYR A 314 4.05 -13.63 23.55
N LEU A 315 3.24 -12.78 22.91
CA LEU A 315 3.75 -11.72 22.05
C LEU A 315 4.64 -10.75 22.82
N GLN A 316 4.30 -10.38 24.06
CA GLN A 316 5.14 -9.53 24.92
C GLN A 316 6.47 -10.19 25.28
N GLU A 317 6.45 -11.48 25.63
CA GLU A 317 7.65 -12.24 26.01
C GLU A 317 8.63 -12.36 24.83
N GLU A 318 8.15 -12.74 23.65
CA GLU A 318 9.00 -12.94 22.46
C GLU A 318 9.43 -11.62 21.80
N SER A 319 8.74 -10.50 22.07
CA SER A 319 9.00 -9.23 21.38
C SER A 319 9.75 -8.17 22.18
N GLY A 320 9.90 -8.36 23.49
CA GLY A 320 10.40 -7.33 24.41
C GLY A 320 9.28 -6.37 24.87
N PRO A 321 9.61 -5.32 25.66
CA PRO A 321 8.61 -4.38 26.18
C PRO A 321 7.93 -3.61 25.04
N LEU A 322 6.71 -4.05 24.67
CA LEU A 322 5.76 -3.33 23.82
C LEU A 322 5.20 -2.12 24.58
N ASN A 323 6.02 -1.08 24.75
CA ASN A 323 5.60 0.12 25.46
C ASN A 323 4.52 0.85 24.64
N ALA A 324 3.37 1.05 25.27
CA ALA A 324 2.18 1.76 24.77
C ALA A 324 1.29 1.03 23.74
N VAL A 325 0.84 -0.19 24.05
CA VAL A 325 -0.34 -0.78 23.39
C VAL A 325 -1.60 -0.05 23.87
N SER A 326 -1.92 1.10 23.24
CA SER A 326 -3.18 1.79 23.52
C SER A 326 -4.34 1.07 22.82
N LYS A 327 -5.44 0.89 23.56
CA LYS A 327 -6.77 0.60 23.00
C LYS A 327 -7.17 1.76 22.08
N ARG A 328 -6.73 1.74 20.83
CA ARG A 328 -7.41 2.48 19.77
C ARG A 328 -7.64 1.53 18.61
N GLU A 329 -8.91 1.40 18.25
CA GLU A 329 -9.31 0.86 16.96
C GLU A 329 -8.83 1.85 15.90
N ALA A 330 -7.55 1.80 15.57
CA ALA A 330 -7.07 2.42 14.36
C ALA A 330 -7.62 1.56 13.22
N ASN A 331 -8.58 2.11 12.47
CA ASN A 331 -8.78 1.70 11.10
C ASN A 331 -7.41 1.81 10.42
N VAL A 332 -6.88 0.67 9.98
CA VAL A 332 -5.74 0.66 9.06
C VAL A 332 -6.17 1.54 7.88
N PRO A 333 -5.42 2.59 7.49
CA PRO A 333 -5.68 3.29 6.25
C PRO A 333 -5.36 2.30 5.14
N GLY A 334 -6.43 1.70 4.67
CA GLY A 334 -6.47 0.55 3.79
C GLY A 334 -7.94 0.25 3.61
N GLU A 335 -8.71 1.28 3.25
CA GLU A 335 -9.92 1.06 2.48
C GLU A 335 -9.43 0.36 1.21
N VAL A 336 -9.39 -0.98 1.24
CA VAL A 336 -9.56 -1.76 0.01
C VAL A 336 -10.95 -1.34 -0.41
N ILE A 337 -11.02 -0.35 -1.31
CA ILE A 337 -12.27 -0.05 -1.98
C ILE A 337 -12.58 -1.32 -2.76
N THR A 338 -13.41 -2.16 -2.16
CA THR A 338 -13.94 -3.35 -2.81
C THR A 338 -14.76 -2.85 -3.98
N GLY A 339 -14.25 -3.04 -5.20
CA GLY A 339 -15.08 -2.98 -6.39
C GLY A 339 -16.21 -4.00 -6.22
N ALA A 340 -17.44 -3.55 -6.45
CA ALA A 340 -18.57 -4.45 -6.62
C ALA A 340 -18.41 -5.25 -7.91
#